data_AF-A0A183GU63-F1
#
_entry.id   AF-A0A183GU63-F1
#
_cell.length_a   1.000
_cell.length_b   1.000
_cell.length_c   1.000
_cell.angle_alpha   90.00
_cell.angle_beta   90.00
_cell.angle_gamma   90.00
#
_symmetry.space_group_name_H-M   'P 1'
#
loop_
_entity.id
_entity.type
_entity.pdbx_description
1 polymer ?
#
loop_
_entity_poly.entity_id
_entity_poly.type
_entity_poly.pdbx_seq_one_letter_code
_entity_poly.pdbx_strand_id
1 'polypeptide(L)'
;LLKDLRYSKIDRAAVVEYFTAGDYLPKDMHRRDRQLKQMLDTLRIKAESIVVPWDHVVCHFPQPAGASAMAQRPTVELPVPYLTAFNDMIKRYSEEAAITLLNLPLPPDDANLHAERYLDQIRRLTDSLPPTLLVHGVSSVISTAL
;
A
#
# COMPACT_ATOMS: atom_id res chain seq x y z
N LEU A 1 -3.16 9.38 -7.28
CA LEU A 1 -3.56 8.11 -6.63
C LEU A 1 -2.45 7.04 -6.58
N LEU A 2 -1.16 7.39 -6.73
CA LEU A 2 -0.03 6.53 -6.31
C LEU A 2 0.51 6.85 -4.91
N LYS A 3 -0.14 7.76 -4.16
CA LYS A 3 0.31 8.23 -2.84
C LYS A 3 0.10 7.24 -1.70
N ASP A 4 -0.47 6.08 -2.00
CA ASP A 4 -1.15 5.24 -1.02
C ASP A 4 -0.91 3.78 -1.36
N LEU A 5 0.34 3.33 -1.41
CA LEU A 5 0.59 1.90 -1.19
C LEU A 5 0.36 1.65 0.31
N ARG A 6 -0.93 1.59 0.65
CA ARG A 6 -1.44 1.41 2.00
C ARG A 6 -1.52 -0.07 2.22
N TYR A 7 -0.67 -0.54 3.10
CA TYR A 7 -0.73 -1.89 3.60
C TYR A 7 -1.51 -1.87 4.90
N SER A 8 -2.41 -2.84 5.06
CA SER A 8 -3.04 -3.12 6.35
C SER A 8 -3.06 -4.61 6.59
N LYS A 9 -2.95 -5.05 7.83
CA LYS A 9 -3.23 -6.46 8.18
C LYS A 9 -4.28 -6.57 9.24
N ILE A 10 -4.85 -7.76 9.35
CA ILE A 10 -5.73 -8.16 10.42
C ILE A 10 -5.01 -9.25 11.21
N ASP A 11 -4.74 -8.99 12.49
CA ASP A 11 -4.19 -10.00 13.39
C ASP A 11 -5.29 -10.92 13.94
N ARG A 12 -4.87 -12.06 14.52
CA ARG A 12 -5.80 -13.06 15.09
C ARG A 12 -6.72 -12.52 16.19
N ALA A 13 -6.35 -11.39 16.82
CA ALA A 13 -7.17 -10.67 17.80
C ALA A 13 -8.10 -9.60 17.19
N ALA A 14 -8.29 -9.60 15.87
CA ALA A 14 -9.18 -8.70 15.11
C ALA A 14 -8.80 -7.20 15.21
N VAL A 15 -7.52 -6.89 15.30
CA VAL A 15 -6.98 -5.52 15.19
C VAL A 15 -6.48 -5.31 13.77
N VAL A 16 -6.89 -4.20 13.15
CA VAL A 16 -6.36 -3.79 11.84
C VAL A 16 -5.13 -2.93 12.04
N GLU A 17 -3.95 -3.40 11.68
CA GLU A 17 -2.74 -2.56 11.68
C GLU A 17 -2.58 -1.89 10.33
N TYR A 18 -2.41 -0.57 10.31
CA TYR A 18 -2.28 0.22 9.10
C TYR A 18 -0.91 0.89 9.04
N PHE A 19 -0.27 0.83 7.86
CA PHE A 19 1.09 1.31 7.65
C PHE A 19 1.16 2.52 6.72
N THR A 20 1.76 3.61 7.20
CA THR A 20 2.07 4.80 6.38
C THR A 20 3.54 4.88 6.02
N ALA A 21 3.80 5.21 4.75
CA ALA A 21 5.08 5.70 4.26
C ALA A 21 5.54 6.97 5.01
N GLY A 22 6.77 6.93 5.53
CA GLY A 22 7.35 7.98 6.38
C GLY A 22 7.74 9.30 5.69
N ASP A 23 7.62 9.42 4.37
CA ASP A 23 8.07 10.62 3.65
C ASP A 23 7.02 11.72 3.60
N TYR A 24 6.72 12.31 4.76
CA TYR A 24 6.01 13.58 4.83
C TYR A 24 6.51 14.37 6.02
N LEU A 25 6.67 15.69 5.84
CA LEU A 25 6.99 16.64 6.91
C LEU A 25 6.26 16.25 8.20
N PRO A 26 6.92 16.26 9.38
CA PRO A 26 6.32 15.75 10.62
C PRO A 26 4.92 16.30 10.89
N LYS A 27 4.65 17.56 10.55
CA LYS A 27 3.33 18.19 10.70
C LYS A 27 2.22 17.57 9.83
N ASP A 28 2.55 17.12 8.63
CA ASP A 28 1.59 16.48 7.71
C ASP A 28 1.25 15.06 8.17
N MET A 29 2.22 14.34 8.75
CA MET A 29 1.99 12.99 9.31
C MET A 29 0.97 13.02 10.45
N HIS A 30 1.14 13.92 11.42
CA HIS A 30 0.21 14.04 12.56
C HIS A 30 -1.21 14.47 12.12
N ARG A 31 -1.33 15.23 11.04
CA ARG A 31 -2.65 15.60 10.49
C ARG A 31 -3.32 14.40 9.84
N ARG A 32 -2.59 13.64 9.01
CA ARG A 32 -3.15 12.47 8.33
C ARG A 32 -3.47 11.33 9.28
N ASP A 33 -2.62 11.08 10.27
CA ASP A 33 -2.88 10.08 11.31
C ASP A 33 -4.18 10.39 12.07
N ARG A 34 -4.41 11.66 12.43
CA ARG A 34 -5.68 12.10 13.04
C ARG A 34 -6.89 11.91 12.11
N GLN A 35 -6.76 12.27 10.83
CA GLN A 35 -7.83 12.08 9.85
C GLN A 35 -8.16 10.60 9.67
N LEU A 36 -7.14 9.75 9.59
CA LEU A 36 -7.29 8.30 9.46
C LEU A 36 -7.99 7.72 10.70
N LYS A 37 -7.53 8.06 11.90
CA LYS A 37 -8.17 7.63 13.15
C LYS A 37 -9.64 8.02 13.20
N GLN A 38 -9.96 9.26 12.85
CA GLN A 38 -11.35 9.73 12.79
C GLN A 38 -12.20 8.93 11.78
N MET A 39 -11.63 8.55 10.63
CA MET A 39 -12.31 7.71 9.65
C MET A 39 -12.53 6.28 10.17
N LEU A 40 -11.50 5.68 10.79
CA LEU A 40 -11.59 4.34 11.38
C LEU A 40 -12.65 4.29 12.49
N ASP A 41 -12.71 5.32 13.34
CA ASP A 41 -13.73 5.47 14.37
C ASP A 41 -15.14 5.56 13.76
N THR A 42 -15.31 6.36 12.70
CA THR A 42 -16.59 6.49 11.99
C THR A 42 -17.04 5.15 11.40
N LEU A 43 -16.09 4.36 10.90
CA LEU A 43 -16.32 3.02 10.36
C LEU A 43 -16.44 1.94 11.44
N ARG A 44 -16.26 2.30 12.72
CA ARG A 44 -16.22 1.36 13.87
C ARG A 44 -15.17 0.26 13.72
N ILE A 45 -14.07 0.56 13.02
CA ILE A 45 -12.95 -0.36 12.81
C ILE A 45 -11.96 -0.14 13.94
N LYS A 46 -11.73 -1.18 14.76
CA LYS A 46 -10.65 -1.16 15.76
C LYS A 46 -9.32 -1.40 15.07
N ALA A 47 -8.50 -0.35 15.03
CA ALA A 47 -7.27 -0.34 14.27
C ALA A 47 -6.16 0.41 14.99
N GLU A 48 -4.93 -0.02 14.77
CA GLU A 48 -3.71 0.65 15.22
C GLU A 48 -2.94 1.20 14.01
N SER A 49 -2.42 2.42 14.13
CA SER A 49 -1.66 3.09 13.08
C SER A 49 -0.18 3.03 13.43
N ILE A 50 0.61 2.40 12.56
CA ILE A 50 2.04 2.19 12.75
C ILE A 50 2.80 2.90 11.62
N VAL A 51 3.76 3.73 12.01
CA VAL A 51 4.67 4.37 11.06
C VAL A 51 5.82 3.41 10.78
N VAL A 52 6.05 3.10 9.50
CA VAL A 52 7.12 2.19 9.08
C VAL A 52 8.20 2.95 8.31
N PRO A 53 9.47 2.78 8.68
CA PRO A 53 10.59 3.28 7.89
C PRO A 53 10.65 2.55 6.55
N TRP A 54 10.65 3.31 5.46
CA TRP A 54 10.58 2.77 4.10
C TRP A 54 11.64 3.34 3.16
N ASP A 55 12.67 4.00 3.72
CA ASP A 55 13.78 4.61 2.97
C ASP A 55 14.48 3.59 2.04
N HIS A 56 14.60 2.34 2.51
CA HIS A 56 15.16 1.22 1.77
C HIS A 56 14.32 0.77 0.57
N VAL A 57 13.04 1.18 0.51
CA VAL A 57 12.16 0.93 -0.63
C VAL A 57 12.24 2.11 -1.61
N VAL A 58 12.15 3.34 -1.08
CA VAL A 58 12.11 4.57 -1.88
C VAL A 58 13.41 4.81 -2.64
N CYS A 59 14.56 4.37 -2.12
CA CYS A 59 15.84 4.50 -2.82
C CYS A 59 15.87 3.80 -4.19
N HIS A 60 15.02 2.79 -4.39
CA HIS A 60 14.87 2.08 -5.66
C HIS A 60 13.86 2.73 -6.61
N PHE A 61 13.17 3.78 -6.17
CA PHE A 61 12.20 4.50 -6.98
C PHE A 61 12.93 5.48 -7.91
N PRO A 62 12.78 5.37 -9.24
CA PRO A 62 13.49 6.22 -10.17
C PRO A 62 12.86 7.61 -10.14
N GLN A 63 13.53 8.55 -9.45
CA GLN A 63 13.20 9.97 -9.52
C GLN A 63 13.70 10.53 -10.86
N PRO A 64 12.80 10.95 -11.77
CA PRO A 64 13.22 11.78 -12.89
C PRO A 64 13.73 13.11 -12.31
N ALA A 65 14.88 13.59 -12.77
CA ALA A 65 15.37 14.91 -12.41
C ALA A 65 14.27 15.96 -12.72
N GLY A 66 13.63 16.51 -11.69
CA GLY A 66 12.58 17.52 -11.80
C GLY A 66 11.13 17.03 -11.77
N ALA A 67 10.85 15.72 -11.72
CA ALA A 67 9.49 15.23 -11.51
C ALA A 67 9.29 14.85 -10.04
N SER A 68 8.21 15.36 -9.43
CA SER A 68 7.79 14.91 -8.10
C SER A 68 7.65 13.38 -8.10
N ALA A 69 8.01 12.70 -7.01
CA ALA A 69 7.81 11.26 -6.78
C ALA A 69 6.32 10.82 -6.77
N MET A 70 5.45 11.58 -7.43
CA MET A 70 4.03 11.75 -7.18
C MET A 70 3.17 11.61 -8.45
N ALA A 71 3.79 11.48 -9.63
CA ALA A 71 3.08 11.20 -10.88
C ALA A 71 2.61 9.75 -10.92
N GLN A 72 1.37 9.52 -11.32
CA GLN A 72 0.77 8.18 -11.41
C GLN A 72 1.42 7.41 -12.55
N ARG A 73 2.38 6.52 -12.24
CA ARG A 73 2.91 5.56 -13.18
C ARG A 73 2.08 4.27 -13.18
N PRO A 74 1.81 3.69 -14.36
CA PRO A 74 1.37 2.31 -14.46
C PRO A 74 2.34 1.41 -13.71
N THR A 75 1.79 0.40 -13.03
CA THR A 75 2.57 -0.60 -12.25
C THR A 75 3.71 -1.20 -13.08
N VAL A 76 3.46 -1.38 -14.38
CA VAL A 76 4.38 -1.88 -15.41
C VAL A 76 5.73 -1.16 -15.48
N GLU A 77 5.83 0.07 -14.97
CA GLU A 77 7.07 0.86 -15.00
C GLU A 77 7.88 0.78 -13.69
N LEU A 78 7.40 0.05 -12.67
CA LEU A 78 8.09 -0.04 -11.38
C LEU A 78 9.33 -0.96 -11.46
N PRO A 79 10.52 -0.50 -11.03
CA PRO A 79 11.71 -1.34 -11.02
C PRO A 79 11.56 -2.56 -10.11
N VAL A 80 12.13 -3.69 -10.53
CA VAL A 80 12.13 -4.92 -9.72
C VAL A 80 12.71 -4.71 -8.31
N PRO A 81 13.83 -3.98 -8.10
CA PRO A 81 14.36 -3.75 -6.75
C PRO A 81 13.39 -3.03 -5.82
N TYR A 82 12.56 -2.12 -6.36
CA TYR A 82 11.52 -1.43 -5.59
C TYR A 82 10.43 -2.40 -5.15
N LEU A 83 9.97 -3.27 -6.05
CA LEU A 83 8.93 -4.26 -5.75
C LEU A 83 9.41 -5.27 -4.70
N THR A 84 10.66 -5.74 -4.83
CA THR A 84 11.27 -6.67 -3.87
C THR A 84 11.44 -6.02 -2.50
N ALA A 85 12.01 -4.82 -2.43
CA ALA A 85 12.16 -4.10 -1.16
C ALA A 85 10.81 -3.84 -0.47
N PHE A 86 9.78 -3.48 -1.25
CA PHE A 86 8.44 -3.29 -0.72
C PHE A 86 7.81 -4.60 -0.20
N ASN A 87 7.94 -5.70 -0.95
CA ASN A 87 7.48 -7.02 -0.51
C ASN A 87 8.19 -7.48 0.77
N ASP A 88 9.52 -7.31 0.84
CA ASP A 88 10.32 -7.65 2.03
C ASP A 88 9.92 -6.81 3.25
N MET A 89 9.60 -5.53 3.04
CA MET A 89 9.06 -4.67 4.09
C MET A 89 7.73 -5.21 4.61
N ILE A 90 6.77 -5.50 3.72
CA ILE A 90 5.47 -6.07 4.13
C ILE A 90 5.67 -7.36 4.89
N LYS A 91 6.48 -8.30 4.37
CA LYS A 91 6.79 -9.58 5.03
C LYS A 91 7.15 -9.38 6.49
N ARG A 92 8.09 -8.50 6.79
CA ARG A 92 8.57 -8.23 8.16
C ARG A 92 7.48 -7.71 9.10
N TYR A 93 6.56 -6.88 8.61
CA TYR A 93 5.46 -6.33 9.42
C TYR A 93 4.20 -7.22 9.42
N SER A 94 4.16 -8.22 8.54
CA SER A 94 3.00 -9.07 8.27
C SER A 94 3.11 -10.51 8.77
N GLU A 95 4.24 -10.90 9.36
CA GLU A 95 4.54 -12.32 9.63
C GLU A 95 3.42 -13.05 10.42
N GLU A 96 2.82 -12.37 11.39
CA GLU A 96 1.76 -12.92 12.24
C GLU A 96 0.33 -12.58 11.76
N ALA A 97 0.20 -11.88 10.63
CA ALA A 97 -1.08 -11.46 10.08
C ALA A 97 -1.95 -12.67 9.72
N ALA A 98 -3.22 -12.63 10.09
CA ALA A 98 -4.21 -13.58 9.56
C ALA A 98 -4.53 -13.28 8.09
N ILE A 99 -4.64 -11.98 7.74
CA ILE A 99 -4.90 -11.50 6.38
C ILE A 99 -4.12 -10.19 6.15
N THR A 100 -3.55 -10.06 4.95
CA THR A 100 -2.86 -8.86 4.45
C THR A 100 -3.75 -8.18 3.39
N LEU A 101 -4.07 -6.91 3.58
CA LEU A 101 -4.79 -6.08 2.63
C LEU A 101 -3.82 -5.11 1.96
N LEU A 102 -3.78 -5.13 0.63
CA LEU A 102 -2.95 -4.25 -0.17
C LEU A 102 -3.81 -3.55 -1.22
N ASN A 103 -3.44 -2.32 -1.57
CA ASN A 103 -4.06 -1.68 -2.73
C ASN A 103 -3.61 -2.39 -4.01
N LEU A 104 -4.57 -2.74 -4.86
CA LEU A 104 -4.29 -3.28 -6.18
C LEU A 104 -3.72 -2.14 -7.05
N PRO A 105 -2.50 -2.32 -7.58
CA PRO A 105 -1.88 -1.35 -8.48
C PRO A 105 -2.73 -1.12 -9.75
N LEU A 106 -2.61 0.05 -10.39
CA LEU A 106 -3.40 0.36 -11.57
C LEU A 106 -2.97 -0.57 -12.74
N PRO A 107 -3.91 -1.24 -13.42
CA PRO A 107 -3.58 -2.02 -14.61
C PRO A 107 -3.03 -1.11 -15.71
N PRO A 108 -2.19 -1.64 -16.62
CA PRO A 108 -1.70 -0.89 -17.77
C PRO A 108 -2.85 -0.55 -18.73
N ASP A 109 -2.73 0.57 -19.45
CA ASP A 109 -3.74 1.02 -20.42
C ASP A 109 -3.95 -0.02 -21.54
N ASP A 110 -2.85 -0.63 -22.02
CA ASP A 110 -2.87 -1.72 -23.00
C ASP A 110 -2.76 -3.10 -22.34
N ALA A 111 -3.90 -3.66 -21.95
CA ALA A 111 -3.97 -4.95 -21.28
C ALA A 111 -3.30 -6.09 -22.09
N ASN A 112 -3.45 -6.12 -23.41
CA ASN A 112 -2.92 -7.22 -24.23
C ASN A 112 -1.39 -7.24 -24.32
N LEU A 113 -0.75 -6.06 -24.38
CA LEU A 113 0.70 -5.97 -24.52
C LEU A 113 1.42 -6.15 -23.19
N HIS A 114 0.78 -5.76 -22.09
CA HIS A 114 1.43 -5.62 -20.80
C HIS A 114 0.87 -6.54 -19.70
N ALA A 115 -0.14 -7.37 -19.99
CA ALA A 115 -0.75 -8.29 -19.01
C ALA A 115 0.29 -9.18 -18.31
N GLU A 116 1.17 -9.85 -19.06
CA GLU A 116 2.14 -10.76 -18.46
C GLU A 116 3.12 -10.03 -17.53
N ARG A 117 3.59 -8.85 -17.94
CA ARG A 117 4.47 -8.00 -17.13
C ARG A 117 3.76 -7.54 -15.86
N TYR A 118 2.51 -7.08 -15.98
CA TYR A 118 1.70 -6.66 -14.85
C TYR A 118 1.48 -7.82 -13.86
N LEU A 119 1.11 -9.01 -14.34
CA LEU A 119 0.93 -10.18 -13.49
C LEU A 119 2.23 -10.63 -12.82
N ASP A 120 3.37 -10.58 -13.52
CA ASP A 120 4.69 -10.87 -12.92
C ASP A 120 5.01 -9.90 -11.78
N GLN A 121 4.68 -8.62 -11.93
CA GLN A 121 4.87 -7.64 -10.86
C GLN A 121 3.94 -7.86 -9.67
N ILE A 122 2.67 -8.18 -9.91
CA ILE A 122 1.74 -8.56 -8.83
C ILE A 122 2.26 -9.78 -8.09
N ARG A 123 2.73 -10.80 -8.81
CA ARG A 123 3.34 -12.00 -8.19
C ARG A 123 4.53 -11.65 -7.32
N ARG A 124 5.42 -10.75 -7.77
CA ARG A 124 6.57 -10.29 -6.97
C ARG A 124 6.14 -9.50 -5.73
N LEU A 125 5.10 -8.68 -5.85
CA LEU A 125 4.54 -7.92 -4.73
C LEU A 125 3.92 -8.80 -3.66
N THR A 126 3.28 -9.90 -4.07
CA THR A 126 2.59 -10.83 -3.16
C THR A 126 3.37 -12.09 -2.85
N ASP A 127 4.62 -12.19 -3.31
CA ASP A 127 5.44 -13.38 -3.10
C ASP A 127 5.60 -13.65 -1.61
N SER A 128 5.37 -14.88 -1.18
CA SER A 128 5.53 -15.36 0.20
C SER A 128 4.93 -14.45 1.27
N LEU A 129 3.81 -13.76 0.96
CA LEU A 129 3.01 -13.03 1.93
C LEU A 129 1.98 -13.97 2.60
N PRO A 130 1.47 -13.61 3.79
CA PRO A 130 0.24 -14.20 4.34
C PRO A 130 -0.94 -14.10 3.35
N PRO A 131 -2.08 -14.75 3.62
CA PRO A 131 -3.28 -14.63 2.79
C PRO A 131 -3.56 -13.15 2.44
N THR A 132 -3.41 -12.80 1.16
CA THR A 132 -3.37 -11.40 0.71
C THR A 132 -4.57 -11.07 -0.17
N LEU A 133 -5.23 -9.95 0.13
CA LEU A 133 -6.35 -9.40 -0.63
C LEU A 133 -5.93 -8.07 -1.25
N LEU A 134 -5.94 -8.02 -2.59
CA LEU A 134 -5.66 -6.81 -3.36
C LEU A 134 -6.96 -6.06 -3.65
N VAL A 135 -7.09 -4.82 -3.18
CA VAL A 135 -8.31 -4.01 -3.28
C VAL A 135 -8.11 -2.83 -4.24
N HIS A 136 -9.03 -2.66 -5.19
CA HIS A 136 -9.18 -1.41 -5.94
C HIS A 136 -10.60 -0.89 -5.80
N GLY A 137 -10.78 0.34 -5.32
CA GLY A 137 -12.09 0.98 -5.25
C GLY A 137 -12.40 1.73 -6.53
N VAL A 138 -13.44 1.33 -7.27
CA VAL A 138 -13.91 2.04 -8.48
C VAL A 138 -14.63 3.35 -8.10
N SER A 139 -15.18 3.44 -6.89
CA SER A 139 -15.78 4.66 -6.32
C SER A 139 -15.75 4.61 -4.80
N SER A 140 -15.64 5.78 -4.15
CA SER A 140 -15.71 5.86 -2.68
C SER A 140 -17.15 5.63 -2.24
N VAL A 141 -17.45 4.41 -1.81
CA VAL A 141 -18.73 4.07 -1.17
C VAL A 141 -18.43 3.84 0.30
N ILE A 142 -18.97 4.70 1.16
CA ILE A 142 -18.91 4.53 2.61
C ILE A 142 -20.20 3.84 3.01
N SER A 143 -20.13 2.53 3.31
CA SER A 143 -21.27 1.81 3.87
C SER A 143 -21.24 1.95 5.39
N THR A 144 -22.04 2.87 5.92
CA THR A 144 -22.40 2.90 7.33
C THR A 144 -23.66 2.04 7.50
N ALA A 145 -23.50 0.72 7.59
CA ALA A 145 -24.63 -0.12 7.95
C ALA A 145 -25.14 0.30 9.35
N LEU A 146 -26.41 0.70 9.42
CA LEU A 146 -27.11 1.13 10.63
C LEU A 146 -27.34 -0.03 11.59
#